data_AF-A0A958BEG3-F1
#
_entry.id   AF-A0A958BEG3-F1
#
_cell.length_a   1.000
_cell.length_b   1.000
_cell.length_c   1.000
_cell.angle_alpha   90.00
_cell.angle_beta   90.00
_cell.angle_gamma   90.00
#
_symmetry.space_group_name_H-M   'P 1'
#
loop_
_entity.id
_entity.type
_entity.pdbx_description
1 polymer ?
#
loop_
_entity_poly.entity_id
_entity_poly.type
_entity_poly.pdbx_seq_one_letter_code
_entity_poly.pdbx_strand_id
1 'polypeptide(L)'
;MRDPGALDALTIVFFPEGAELPAAILSWRARNPDWRKPVEERIICPVCGLPVAAIADYALLDDAALREALREFREAHLRTACSDHWWPSLEHWAYVESQSRP
;
A
#
# COMPACT_ATOMS: atom_id res chain seq x y z
N MET A 1 -16.75 -15.26 1.73
CA MET A 1 -15.85 -15.55 0.60
C MET A 1 -15.59 -14.22 -0.08
N ARG A 2 -14.37 -13.66 0.01
CA ARG A 2 -14.06 -12.38 -0.66
C ARG A 2 -13.85 -12.63 -2.14
N ASP A 3 -14.36 -11.71 -2.96
CA ASP A 3 -14.25 -11.74 -4.43
C ASP A 3 -12.78 -11.56 -4.85
N PRO A 4 -12.16 -12.52 -5.55
CA PRO A 4 -10.78 -12.42 -6.02
C PRO A 4 -10.55 -11.25 -6.99
N GLY A 5 -11.60 -10.68 -7.60
CA GLY A 5 -11.50 -9.53 -8.49
C GLY A 5 -11.20 -8.20 -7.78
N ALA A 6 -11.49 -8.07 -6.48
CA ALA A 6 -11.26 -6.82 -5.73
C ALA A 6 -9.76 -6.47 -5.60
N LEU A 7 -8.88 -7.47 -5.70
CA LEU A 7 -7.43 -7.26 -5.60
C LEU A 7 -6.79 -6.85 -6.93
N ASP A 8 -7.49 -6.96 -8.07
CA ASP A 8 -6.98 -6.51 -9.37
C ASP A 8 -6.93 -4.99 -9.49
N ALA A 9 -7.69 -4.27 -8.66
CA ALA A 9 -7.66 -2.82 -8.58
C ALA A 9 -6.54 -2.27 -7.68
N LEU A 10 -5.73 -3.13 -7.04
CA LEU A 10 -4.63 -2.69 -6.18
C LEU A 10 -3.44 -2.22 -7.00
N THR A 11 -3.04 -0.97 -6.78
CA THR A 11 -1.85 -0.36 -7.40
C THR A 11 -0.68 -0.25 -6.41
N ILE A 12 -0.96 -0.15 -5.11
CA ILE A 12 0.06 -0.14 -4.05
C ILE A 12 -0.49 -0.75 -2.76
N VAL A 13 0.37 -1.48 -2.07
CA VAL A 13 0.08 -2.11 -0.78
C VAL A 13 1.13 -1.66 0.23
N PHE A 14 0.67 -1.14 1.35
CA PHE A 14 1.51 -0.71 2.46
C PHE A 14 1.47 -1.74 3.60
N PHE A 15 2.53 -1.91 4.39
CA PHE A 15 2.53 -2.82 5.54
C PHE A 15 3.70 -2.52 6.49
N PRO A 16 3.58 -2.80 7.81
CA PRO A 16 4.68 -2.63 8.74
C PRO A 16 5.91 -3.45 8.32
N GLU A 17 7.10 -2.87 8.44
CA GLU A 17 8.34 -3.59 8.12
C GLU A 17 8.49 -4.80 9.06
N GLY A 18 8.76 -5.98 8.49
CA GLY A 18 8.87 -7.23 9.24
C GLY A 18 7.54 -7.94 9.56
N ALA A 19 6.40 -7.36 9.17
CA ALA A 19 5.12 -8.05 9.27
C ALA A 19 4.99 -9.16 8.22
N GLU A 20 4.33 -10.25 8.59
CA GLU A 20 3.96 -11.29 7.64
C GLU A 20 2.88 -10.78 6.69
N LEU A 21 3.13 -10.92 5.38
CA LEU A 21 2.17 -10.51 4.37
C LEU A 21 1.03 -11.52 4.25
N PRO A 22 -0.23 -11.07 4.16
CA PRO A 22 -1.35 -11.97 3.92
C PRO A 22 -1.21 -12.73 2.60
N ALA A 23 -1.67 -13.98 2.58
CA ALA A 23 -1.66 -14.84 1.39
C ALA A 23 -2.26 -14.15 0.16
N ALA A 24 -3.32 -13.35 0.33
CA ALA A 24 -3.94 -12.58 -0.74
C ALA A 24 -2.99 -11.58 -1.41
N ILE A 25 -2.14 -10.89 -0.64
CA ILE A 25 -1.15 -9.94 -1.15
C ILE A 25 0.00 -10.68 -1.83
N LEU A 26 0.42 -11.83 -1.27
CA LEU A 26 1.41 -12.69 -1.89
C LEU A 26 0.92 -13.23 -3.25
N SER A 27 -0.32 -13.71 -3.31
CA SER A 27 -0.96 -14.14 -4.56
C SER A 27 -1.11 -12.99 -5.55
N TRP A 28 -1.50 -11.79 -5.09
CA TRP A 28 -1.55 -10.62 -5.95
C TRP A 28 -0.16 -10.30 -6.53
N ARG A 29 0.89 -10.22 -5.72
CA ARG A 29 2.26 -9.96 -6.18
C ARG A 29 2.73 -11.02 -7.18
N ALA A 30 2.49 -12.30 -6.90
CA ALA A 30 2.93 -13.42 -7.72
C ALA A 30 2.34 -13.45 -9.14
N ARG A 31 1.21 -12.76 -9.38
CA ARG A 31 0.62 -12.66 -10.73
C ARG A 31 1.43 -11.81 -11.68
N ASN A 32 2.13 -10.78 -11.19
CA ASN A 32 2.95 -9.86 -12.01
C ASN A 32 4.23 -9.45 -11.25
N PRO A 33 5.17 -10.38 -10.97
CA PRO A 33 6.32 -10.12 -10.10
C PRO A 33 7.32 -9.10 -10.69
N ASP A 34 7.35 -8.95 -12.01
CA ASP A 34 8.25 -8.01 -12.70
C ASP A 34 7.79 -6.56 -12.60
N TRP A 35 6.50 -6.33 -12.37
CA TRP A 35 5.90 -5.01 -12.21
C TRP A 35 5.56 -4.70 -10.74
N ARG A 36 5.20 -5.73 -9.96
CA ARG A 36 4.84 -5.60 -8.53
C ARG A 36 6.06 -5.75 -7.65
N LYS A 37 6.76 -4.63 -7.48
CA LYS A 37 8.07 -4.57 -6.82
C LYS A 37 7.99 -3.85 -5.47
N PRO A 38 8.86 -4.22 -4.52
CA PRO A 38 9.04 -3.42 -3.30
C PRO A 38 9.42 -1.99 -3.67
N VAL A 39 8.83 -1.03 -2.98
CA VAL A 39 9.21 0.38 -3.06
C VAL A 39 10.50 0.56 -2.25
N GLU A 40 11.52 1.17 -2.86
CA GLU A 40 12.82 1.40 -2.19
C GLU A 40 12.75 2.52 -1.14
N GLU A 41 11.84 3.48 -1.33
CA GLU A 41 11.63 4.56 -0.37
C GLU A 41 11.07 4.03 0.95
N ARG A 42 11.76 4.33 2.05
CA ARG A 42 11.36 3.93 3.38
C ARG A 42 10.36 4.94 3.96
N ILE A 43 9.17 4.46 4.31
CA ILE A 43 8.11 5.27 4.92
C ILE A 43 8.22 5.11 6.44
N ILE A 44 8.31 6.22 7.16
CA ILE A 44 8.33 6.23 8.63
C ILE A 44 7.09 6.96 9.13
N CYS A 45 6.35 6.34 10.06
CA CYS A 45 5.22 6.98 10.72
C CYS A 45 5.71 8.22 11.50
N PRO A 46 5.17 9.43 11.24
CA PRO A 46 5.65 10.66 11.88
C PRO A 46 5.24 10.78 13.35
N VAL A 47 4.37 9.88 13.85
CA VAL A 47 3.84 9.92 15.22
C VAL A 47 4.63 9.00 16.15
N CYS A 48 4.77 7.72 15.79
CA CYS A 48 5.39 6.70 16.63
C CYS A 48 6.75 6.18 16.10
N GLY A 49 7.19 6.60 14.92
CA GLY A 49 8.44 6.16 14.32
C GLY A 49 8.41 4.76 13.70
N LEU A 50 7.23 4.13 13.59
CA LEU A 50 7.07 2.82 12.96
C LEU A 50 7.55 2.84 11.50
N PRO A 51 8.45 1.93 11.09
CA PRO A 51 8.79 1.75 9.69
C PRO A 51 7.70 0.96 8.94
N VAL A 52 7.36 1.45 7.75
CA VAL A 52 6.41 0.86 6.82
C VAL A 52 7.11 0.60 5.48
N ALA A 53 6.91 -0.60 4.96
CA ALA A 53 7.29 -1.00 3.61
C ALA A 53 6.08 -0.94 2.69
N ALA A 54 6.34 -0.89 1.38
CA ALA A 54 5.30 -0.93 0.36
C ALA A 54 5.70 -1.81 -0.83
N ILE A 55 4.70 -2.33 -1.53
CA ILE A 55 4.84 -2.99 -2.83
C ILE A 55 3.92 -2.25 -3.81
N ALA A 56 4.48 -1.75 -4.91
CA ALA A 56 3.73 -1.00 -5.93
C ALA A 56 3.72 -1.76 -7.26
N ASP A 57 2.64 -1.59 -8.03
CA ASP A 57 2.52 -2.06 -9.40
C ASP A 57 3.00 -0.96 -10.37
N TYR A 58 4.28 -1.04 -10.75
CA TYR A 58 4.93 -0.05 -11.62
C TYR A 58 4.42 -0.07 -13.07
N ALA A 59 3.57 -1.04 -13.46
CA ALA A 59 2.90 -0.98 -14.75
C ALA A 59 1.70 -0.01 -14.74
N LEU A 60 1.15 0.27 -13.55
CA LEU A 60 -0.03 1.13 -13.38
C LEU A 60 0.31 2.48 -12.74
N LEU A 61 1.43 2.55 -12.03
CA LEU A 61 1.77 3.67 -11.18
C LEU A 61 3.14 4.25 -11.59
N ASP A 62 3.13 5.50 -12.05
CA ASP A 62 4.35 6.21 -12.40
C ASP A 62 5.03 6.84 -11.17
N ASP A 63 6.25 7.37 -11.33
CA ASP A 63 7.04 7.92 -10.23
C ASP A 63 6.41 9.16 -9.56
N ALA A 64 5.55 9.89 -10.26
CA ALA A 64 4.86 11.05 -9.69
C ALA A 64 3.70 10.57 -8.82
N ALA A 65 2.87 9.66 -9.34
CA ALA A 65 1.80 9.01 -8.62
C ALA A 65 2.31 8.22 -7.40
N LEU A 66 3.48 7.57 -7.52
CA LEU A 66 4.12 6.89 -6.39
C LEU A 66 4.43 7.85 -5.26
N ARG A 67 5.16 8.93 -5.55
CA ARG A 67 5.53 9.91 -4.51
C ARG A 67 4.31 10.56 -3.88
N GLU A 68 3.25 10.79 -4.65
CA GLU A 68 1.98 11.29 -4.12
C GLU A 68 1.35 10.29 -3.15
N ALA A 69 1.17 9.03 -3.58
CA ALA A 69 0.60 7.97 -2.75
C ALA A 69 1.41 7.72 -1.46
N LEU A 70 2.75 7.73 -1.55
CA LEU A 70 3.63 7.62 -0.39
C LEU A 70 3.43 8.78 0.59
N ARG A 71 3.34 10.01 0.08
CA ARG A 71 3.13 11.21 0.89
C ARG A 71 1.76 11.18 1.56
N GLU A 72 0.70 10.91 0.81
CA GLU A 72 -0.67 10.84 1.31
C GLU A 72 -0.81 9.76 2.37
N PHE A 73 -0.26 8.57 2.13
CA PHE A 73 -0.25 7.50 3.11
C PHE A 73 0.47 7.91 4.42
N ARG A 74 1.63 8.58 4.31
CA ARG A 74 2.38 9.03 5.49
C ARG A 74 1.65 10.13 6.27
N GLU A 75 1.16 11.15 5.58
CA GLU A 75 0.66 12.37 6.22
C GLU A 75 -0.82 12.32 6.57
N ALA A 76 -1.65 11.67 5.76
CA ALA A 76 -3.09 11.57 5.99
C ALA A 76 -3.45 10.30 6.76
N HIS A 77 -2.95 9.14 6.32
CA HIS A 77 -3.38 7.87 6.89
C HIS A 77 -2.60 7.48 8.16
N LEU A 78 -1.27 7.36 8.09
CA LEU A 78 -0.47 6.93 9.24
C LEU A 78 -0.53 7.91 10.40
N ARG A 79 -0.45 9.22 10.11
CA ARG A 79 -0.51 10.25 11.14
C ARG A 79 -1.85 10.20 11.89
N THR A 80 -2.96 10.16 11.17
CA THR A 80 -4.31 10.12 11.77
C THR A 80 -4.51 8.83 12.56
N ALA A 81 -4.30 7.67 11.92
CA ALA A 81 -4.54 6.38 12.55
C ALA A 81 -3.71 6.20 13.83
N CYS A 82 -2.42 6.55 13.78
CA CYS A 82 -1.56 6.44 14.96
C CYS A 82 -1.93 7.46 16.06
N SER A 83 -2.37 8.67 15.70
CA SER A 83 -2.83 9.67 16.68
C SER A 83 -4.10 9.23 17.39
N ASP A 84 -4.97 8.50 16.69
CA ASP A 84 -6.21 7.94 17.22
C ASP A 84 -6.01 6.57 17.91
N HIS A 85 -4.75 6.14 18.10
CA HIS A 85 -4.39 4.81 18.64
C HIS A 85 -5.06 3.64 17.90
N TRP A 86 -5.36 3.82 16.63
CA TRP A 86 -6.01 2.82 15.78
C TRP A 86 -5.02 2.33 14.71
N TRP A 87 -4.94 1.01 14.55
CA TRP A 87 -4.16 0.41 13.47
C TRP A 87 -5.04 0.29 12.22
N PRO A 88 -4.59 0.79 11.05
CA PRO A 88 -5.34 0.61 9.82
C PRO A 88 -5.58 -0.88 9.55
N SER A 89 -6.79 -1.25 9.11
CA SER A 89 -7.07 -2.61 8.66
C SER A 89 -6.47 -2.84 7.26
N LEU A 90 -6.29 -4.09 6.83
CA LEU A 90 -5.81 -4.43 5.47
C LEU A 90 -6.57 -3.73 4.33
N GLU A 91 -7.85 -3.40 4.53
CA GLU A 91 -8.65 -2.61 3.60
C GLU A 91 -8.19 -1.14 3.50
N HIS A 92 -7.60 -0.59 4.57
CA HIS A 92 -6.99 0.75 4.58
C HIS A 92 -5.54 0.77 4.07
N TRP A 93 -4.85 -0.37 4.11
CA TRP A 93 -3.49 -0.51 3.55
C TRP A 93 -3.49 -0.73 2.02
N ALA A 94 -4.66 -1.04 1.46
CA ALA A 94 -4.92 -1.19 0.05
C ALA A 94 -5.37 0.16 -0.54
N TYR A 95 -4.45 0.91 -1.16
CA TYR A 95 -4.84 2.10 -1.91
C TYR A 95 -5.43 1.64 -3.24
N VAL A 96 -6.77 1.61 -3.31
CA VAL A 96 -7.52 1.41 -4.53
C VAL A 96 -7.70 2.78 -5.16
N GLU A 97 -6.77 3.19 -6.01
CA GLU A 97 -7.15 4.16 -7.03
C GLU A 97 -8.06 3.42 -8.01
N SER A 98 -9.36 3.55 -7.78
CA SER A 98 -10.34 3.47 -8.87
C SER A 98 -9.71 4.24 -10.02
N GLN A 99 -9.39 3.55 -11.12
CA GLN A 99 -9.08 4.16 -12.40
C GLN A 99 -10.34 4.92 -12.84
N SER A 100 -10.58 6.08 -12.24
CA SER A 100 -11.47 7.09 -12.74
C SER A 100 -10.72 7.80 -13.87
N ARG A 101 -10.45 7.05 -14.94
CA ARG A 101 -10.28 7.67 -16.25
C ARG A 101 -11.68 7.76 -16.88
N PRO A 102 -12.12 8.95 -17.33
CA PRO A 102 -13.35 9.08 -18.09
C PRO A 102 -13.31 8.28 -19.40
#